data_AF-F1YXU6-F1
#
_entry.id   AF-F1YXU6-F1
#
_cell.length_a   1.000
_cell.length_b   1.000
_cell.length_c   1.000
_cell.angle_alpha   90.00
_cell.angle_beta   90.00
_cell.angle_gamma   90.00
#
_symmetry.space_group_name_H-M   'P 1'
#
loop_
_entity.id
_entity.type
_entity.pdbx_description
1 polymer ?
#
loop_
_entity_poly.entity_id
_entity_poly.type
_entity_poly.pdbx_seq_one_letter_code
_entity_poly.pdbx_strand_id
1 'polypeptide(L)'
;MTLVNLRSFISFDFDGFQKDKSLVFLSAKNKMENKGVKVVLLIMSDNTHYQNDKSNLGEQIAVTILNKTESDFSDFLPLKTFCKVINVTKSTVYGEFQNQLSLHADVTKIDNEVKR
;
A
#
# COMPACT_ATOMS: atom_id res chain seq x y z
N MET A 1 21.23 12.08 -25.42
CA MET A 1 21.30 12.45 -23.99
C MET A 1 19.93 12.20 -23.37
N THR A 2 19.86 11.46 -22.27
CA THR A 2 18.58 11.05 -21.64
C THR A 2 18.41 11.78 -20.32
N LEU A 3 17.20 12.28 -20.04
CA LEU A 3 16.88 13.03 -18.83
C LEU A 3 16.64 12.07 -17.65
N VAL A 4 17.73 11.56 -17.06
CA VAL A 4 17.71 10.49 -16.04
C VAL A 4 16.97 10.84 -14.73
N ASN A 5 16.81 12.13 -14.42
CA ASN A 5 16.24 12.60 -13.15
C ASN A 5 14.78 13.10 -13.24
N LEU A 6 14.11 12.97 -14.39
CA LEU A 6 12.73 13.46 -14.54
C LEU A 6 11.76 12.87 -13.53
N ARG A 7 11.96 11.60 -13.12
CA ARG A 7 11.12 10.94 -12.12
C ARG A 7 11.13 11.63 -10.75
N SER A 8 12.20 12.36 -10.41
CA SER A 8 12.28 13.11 -9.16
C SER A 8 11.31 14.30 -9.08
N PHE A 9 10.75 14.71 -10.22
CA PHE A 9 9.78 15.80 -10.32
C PHE A 9 8.33 15.30 -10.32
N ILE A 10 8.10 13.99 -10.33
CA ILE A 10 6.77 13.37 -10.26
C ILE A 10 6.60 12.81 -8.85
N SER A 11 5.54 13.24 -8.17
CA SER A 11 5.14 12.69 -6.87
C SER A 11 3.84 11.92 -7.01
N PHE A 12 3.74 10.78 -6.32
CA PHE A 12 2.52 9.99 -6.27
C PHE A 12 1.72 10.34 -5.00
N ASP A 13 0.53 10.90 -5.19
CA ASP A 13 -0.42 11.17 -4.12
C ASP A 13 -1.06 9.87 -3.62
N PHE A 14 -0.41 9.26 -2.63
CA PHE A 14 -0.89 8.01 -2.05
C PHE A 14 -2.17 8.22 -1.22
N ASP A 15 -2.30 9.34 -0.52
CA ASP A 15 -3.47 9.63 0.30
C ASP A 15 -4.72 9.78 -0.57
N GLY A 16 -4.60 10.52 -1.69
CA GLY A 16 -5.63 10.62 -2.71
C GLY A 16 -5.97 9.27 -3.35
N PHE A 17 -4.98 8.41 -3.57
CA PHE A 17 -5.18 7.06 -4.10
C PHE A 17 -5.94 6.14 -3.13
N GLN A 18 -5.60 6.19 -1.83
CA GLN A 18 -6.15 5.32 -0.80
C GLN A 18 -7.57 5.73 -0.36
N LYS A 19 -7.94 7.02 -0.45
CA LYS A 19 -9.14 7.57 0.19
C LYS A 19 -10.45 6.82 -0.08
N ASP A 20 -10.62 6.29 -1.30
CA ASP A 20 -11.84 5.60 -1.75
C ASP A 20 -11.66 4.07 -1.81
N LYS A 21 -10.60 3.55 -1.18
CA LYS A 21 -10.25 2.12 -1.18
C LYS A 21 -10.34 1.51 0.20
N SER A 22 -10.86 0.29 0.26
CA SER A 22 -10.77 -0.55 1.46
C SER A 22 -9.62 -1.51 1.29
N LEU A 23 -8.66 -1.48 2.22
CA LEU A 23 -7.51 -2.37 2.22
C LEU A 23 -7.68 -3.43 3.30
N VAL A 24 -7.41 -4.68 2.97
CA VAL A 24 -7.36 -5.78 3.94
C VAL A 24 -5.98 -6.40 3.98
N PHE A 25 -5.56 -6.85 5.15
CA PHE A 25 -4.30 -7.54 5.33
C PHE A 25 -4.26 -8.86 4.56
N LEU A 26 -3.13 -9.20 3.94
CA LEU A 26 -2.87 -10.53 3.37
C LEU A 26 -1.74 -11.25 4.06
N SER A 27 -0.58 -10.61 4.20
CA SER A 27 0.59 -11.22 4.83
C SER A 27 1.60 -10.18 5.27
N ALA A 28 2.46 -10.56 6.21
CA ALA A 28 3.65 -9.83 6.60
C ALA A 28 4.85 -10.78 6.47
N LYS A 29 5.95 -10.30 5.89
CA LYS A 29 7.22 -11.05 5.80
C LYS A 29 8.40 -10.16 6.10
N ASN A 30 9.30 -10.61 6.96
CA ASN A 30 10.54 -9.94 7.32
C ASN A 30 11.39 -9.79 6.07
N LYS A 31 11.99 -8.62 5.91
CA LYS A 31 12.90 -8.37 4.80
C LYS A 31 14.31 -8.77 5.25
N MET A 32 14.89 -9.78 4.58
CA MET A 32 16.19 -10.35 4.96
C MET A 32 17.32 -9.32 5.00
N GLU A 33 17.27 -8.30 4.14
CA GLU A 33 18.38 -7.36 3.93
C GLU A 33 18.26 -6.07 4.77
N ASN A 34 17.04 -5.60 5.05
CA ASN A 34 16.81 -4.33 5.71
C ASN A 34 15.83 -4.54 6.87
N LYS A 35 16.31 -4.39 8.12
CA LYS A 35 15.58 -4.48 9.40
C LYS A 35 14.16 -3.89 9.33
N GLY A 36 13.21 -4.68 8.85
CA GLY A 36 11.88 -4.23 8.53
C GLY A 36 11.04 -5.37 7.95
N VAL A 37 9.78 -5.08 7.72
CA VAL A 37 8.77 -6.05 7.29
C VAL A 37 8.06 -5.53 6.05
N LYS A 38 7.84 -6.43 5.09
CA LYS A 38 7.00 -6.20 3.92
C LYS A 38 5.60 -6.68 4.26
N VAL A 39 4.68 -5.75 4.41
CA VAL A 39 3.24 -6.03 4.57
C VAL A 39 2.58 -5.96 3.21
N VAL A 40 1.79 -6.98 2.89
CA VAL A 40 0.99 -7.04 1.68
C VAL A 40 -0.46 -6.83 2.04
N LEU A 41 -1.08 -5.85 1.39
CA LEU A 41 -2.49 -5.50 1.51
C LEU A 41 -3.21 -5.83 0.20
N LEU A 42 -4.48 -6.21 0.27
CA LEU A 42 -5.37 -6.38 -0.87
C LEU A 42 -6.35 -5.21 -0.93
N ILE A 43 -6.59 -4.68 -2.13
CA ILE A 43 -7.68 -3.74 -2.38
C ILE A 43 -8.99 -4.53 -2.45
N MET A 44 -9.76 -4.51 -1.37
CA MET A 44 -11.04 -5.23 -1.23
C MET A 44 -12.20 -4.45 -1.86
N SER A 45 -12.11 -3.12 -1.92
CA SER A 45 -13.03 -2.26 -2.67
C SER A 45 -12.25 -1.09 -3.27
N ASP A 46 -12.67 -0.64 -4.45
CA ASP A 46 -12.13 0.54 -5.11
C ASP A 46 -13.27 1.38 -5.67
N ASN A 47 -13.64 2.45 -4.97
CA ASN A 47 -14.72 3.36 -5.37
C ASN A 47 -14.17 4.60 -6.10
N THR A 48 -12.90 4.60 -6.48
CA THR A 48 -12.31 5.73 -7.22
C THR A 48 -12.89 5.82 -8.63
N HIS A 49 -13.31 7.01 -9.03
CA HIS A 49 -13.75 7.28 -10.39
C HIS A 49 -12.53 7.56 -11.30
N TYR A 50 -12.10 6.54 -12.03
CA TYR A 50 -11.07 6.67 -13.06
C TYR A 50 -11.67 7.20 -14.37
N GLN A 51 -10.83 7.78 -15.24
CA GLN A 51 -11.25 8.22 -16.59
C GLN A 51 -11.48 7.04 -17.56
N ASN A 52 -11.43 5.81 -17.08
CA ASN A 52 -11.60 4.58 -17.85
C ASN A 52 -12.41 3.55 -17.03
N ASP A 53 -12.79 2.45 -17.67
CA ASP A 53 -13.62 1.41 -17.05
C ASP A 53 -12.85 0.42 -16.16
N LYS A 54 -11.57 0.70 -15.85
CA LYS A 54 -10.74 -0.18 -15.02
C LYS A 54 -10.74 0.29 -13.56
N SER A 55 -10.54 -0.65 -12.65
CA SER A 55 -10.31 -0.39 -11.22
C SER A 55 -9.10 -1.19 -10.73
N ASN A 56 -8.63 -0.90 -9.51
CA ASN A 56 -7.58 -1.69 -8.85
C ASN A 56 -8.17 -2.72 -7.88
N LEU A 57 -9.46 -3.05 -7.99
CA LEU A 57 -10.10 -4.07 -7.17
C LEU A 57 -9.37 -5.41 -7.33
N GLY A 58 -9.03 -6.05 -6.21
CA GLY A 58 -8.31 -7.33 -6.20
C GLY A 58 -6.80 -7.22 -6.38
N GLU A 59 -6.26 -6.02 -6.60
CA GLU A 59 -4.83 -5.78 -6.69
C GLU A 59 -4.17 -5.68 -5.31
N GLN A 60 -2.86 -5.95 -5.27
CA GLN A 60 -2.08 -5.96 -4.05
C GLN A 60 -1.18 -4.73 -3.92
N ILE A 61 -1.07 -4.22 -2.69
CA ILE A 61 -0.15 -3.15 -2.33
C ILE A 61 0.90 -3.72 -1.38
N ALA A 62 2.17 -3.56 -1.74
CA ALA A 62 3.29 -3.90 -0.88
C ALA A 62 3.80 -2.66 -0.13
N VAL A 63 3.77 -2.72 1.20
CA VAL A 63 4.22 -1.66 2.10
C VAL A 63 5.46 -2.14 2.85
N THR A 64 6.55 -1.39 2.75
CA THR A 64 7.76 -1.63 3.54
C THR A 64 7.70 -0.81 4.81
N ILE A 65 7.76 -1.48 5.95
CA ILE A 65 7.72 -0.86 7.28
C ILE A 65 9.06 -1.12 7.95
N LEU A 66 9.74 -0.06 8.37
CA LEU A 66 11.03 -0.17 9.05
C LEU A 66 10.84 -0.37 10.55
N ASN A 67 11.84 -0.95 11.22
CA ASN A 67 11.85 -1.13 12.68
C ASN A 67 10.67 -1.93 13.25
N LYS A 68 9.98 -2.71 12.41
CA LYS A 68 8.97 -3.69 12.79
C LYS A 68 9.34 -5.06 12.25
N THR A 69 8.77 -6.10 12.85
CA THR A 69 8.93 -7.49 12.44
C THR A 69 7.57 -8.11 12.11
N GLU A 70 7.58 -9.32 11.58
CA GLU A 70 6.35 -10.11 11.36
C GLU A 70 5.49 -10.26 12.62
N SER A 71 6.09 -10.35 13.82
CA SER A 71 5.33 -10.54 15.07
C SER A 71 4.48 -9.33 15.44
N ASP A 72 4.83 -8.12 15.00
CA ASP A 72 3.99 -6.92 15.20
C ASP A 72 2.65 -7.02 14.46
N PHE A 73 2.52 -7.99 13.54
CA PHE A 73 1.32 -8.24 12.75
C PHE A 73 0.64 -9.58 13.09
N SER A 74 1.00 -10.22 14.21
CA SER A 74 0.43 -11.53 14.61
C SER A 74 -1.09 -11.53 14.70
N ASP A 75 -1.68 -10.40 15.10
CA ASP A 75 -3.11 -10.27 15.30
C ASP A 75 -3.84 -9.82 14.02
N PHE A 76 -3.12 -9.62 12.92
CA PHE A 76 -3.70 -9.28 11.62
C PHE A 76 -4.11 -10.56 10.92
N LEU A 77 -5.43 -10.74 10.76
CA LEU A 77 -6.00 -11.90 10.11
C LEU A 77 -6.14 -11.65 8.61
N PRO A 78 -5.55 -12.50 7.75
CA PRO A 78 -5.68 -12.37 6.30
C PRO A 78 -7.13 -12.28 5.85
N LEU A 79 -7.42 -11.35 4.95
CA LEU A 79 -8.75 -11.07 4.38
C LEU A 79 -9.83 -10.63 5.40
N LYS A 80 -9.49 -10.46 6.68
CA LYS A 80 -10.43 -10.08 7.75
C LYS A 80 -10.06 -8.77 8.42
N THR A 81 -8.77 -8.51 8.61
CA THR A 81 -8.30 -7.28 9.23
C THR A 81 -8.24 -6.18 8.19
N PHE A 82 -9.10 -5.18 8.35
CA PHE A 82 -9.04 -3.96 7.55
C PHE A 82 -7.87 -3.10 8.02
N CYS A 83 -7.22 -2.46 7.06
CA CYS A 83 -5.99 -1.73 7.27
C CYS A 83 -6.06 -0.34 6.65
N LYS A 84 -5.30 0.57 7.22
CA LYS A 84 -4.99 1.87 6.62
C LYS A 84 -3.49 2.04 6.60
N VAL A 85 -2.96 2.52 5.49
CA VAL A 85 -1.57 2.97 5.41
C VAL A 85 -1.53 4.43 5.88
N ILE A 86 -0.60 4.72 6.78
CA ILE A 86 -0.39 6.03 7.40
C ILE A 86 1.11 6.37 7.41
N ASN A 87 1.45 7.63 7.69
CA ASN A 87 2.84 8.10 7.80
C ASN A 87 3.69 7.72 6.57
N VAL A 88 3.20 7.97 5.36
CA VAL A 88 3.92 7.66 4.12
C VAL A 88 5.19 8.49 4.06
N THR A 89 6.35 7.83 4.06
CA THR A 89 7.67 8.47 3.96
C THR A 89 8.22 8.45 2.54
N LYS A 90 7.84 7.44 1.75
CA LYS A 90 8.21 7.33 0.34
C LYS A 90 7.15 6.57 -0.45
N SER A 91 6.66 7.17 -1.53
CA SER A 91 5.80 6.54 -2.53
C SER A 91 6.43 6.73 -3.91
N THR A 92 6.63 5.64 -4.67
CA THR A 92 7.25 5.73 -5.99
C THR A 92 6.55 4.78 -6.95
N VAL A 93 6.01 5.34 -8.03
CA VAL A 93 5.51 4.57 -9.16
C VAL A 93 6.68 4.25 -10.09
N TYR A 94 6.78 2.99 -10.52
CA TYR A 94 7.87 2.50 -11.35
C TYR A 94 7.38 1.41 -12.32
N GLY A 95 8.33 0.81 -13.04
CA GLY A 95 8.06 -0.12 -14.12
C GLY A 95 7.95 0.57 -15.48
N GLU A 96 7.98 -0.23 -16.55
CA GLU A 96 7.85 0.26 -17.92
C GLU A 96 6.48 0.91 -18.14
N PHE A 97 5.42 0.25 -17.64
CA PHE A 97 4.03 0.71 -17.75
C PHE A 97 3.55 1.58 -16.59
N GLN A 98 4.43 1.98 -15.65
CA GLN A 98 4.07 2.80 -14.48
C GLN A 98 2.91 2.23 -13.65
N ASN A 99 2.87 0.91 -13.49
CA ASN A 99 1.82 0.17 -12.77
C ASN A 99 2.33 -0.54 -11.51
N GLN A 100 3.57 -0.27 -11.10
CA GLN A 100 4.16 -0.85 -9.89
C GLN A 100 4.39 0.25 -8.86
N LEU A 101 4.12 -0.04 -7.60
CA LEU A 101 4.23 0.91 -6.50
C LEU A 101 5.21 0.40 -5.43
N SER A 102 6.19 1.24 -5.10
CA SER A 102 7.06 1.06 -3.94
C SER A 102 6.62 2.02 -2.85
N LEU A 103 6.25 1.49 -1.69
CA LEU A 103 5.73 2.27 -0.57
C LEU A 103 6.53 1.99 0.71
N HIS A 104 6.96 3.06 1.38
CA HIS A 104 7.50 3.04 2.73
C HIS A 104 6.59 3.86 3.63
N ALA A 105 6.00 3.20 4.63
CA ALA A 105 4.97 3.78 5.47
C ALA A 105 4.73 2.91 6.71
N ASP A 106 3.74 3.26 7.51
CA ASP A 106 3.18 2.42 8.57
C ASP A 106 1.83 1.82 8.13
N VAL A 107 1.47 0.69 8.73
CA VAL A 107 0.15 0.06 8.55
C VAL A 107 -0.50 -0.10 9.92
N THR A 108 -1.75 0.37 10.04
CA THR A 108 -2.58 0.21 11.24
C THR A 108 -3.85 -0.57 10.92
N LYS A 109 -4.40 -1.26 11.92
CA LYS A 109 -5.77 -1.76 11.84
C LYS A 109 -6.75 -0.59 11.85
N ILE A 110 -7.87 -0.77 11.17
CA ILE A 110 -9.04 0.09 11.35
C ILE A 110 -10.18 -0.81 11.80
N ASP A 111 -10.87 -0.39 12.86
CA ASP A 111 -12.11 -1.03 13.24
C ASP A 111 -13.14 -0.61 12.20
N ASN A 112 -13.68 -1.58 11.47
CA ASN A 112 -14.90 -1.35 10.72
C ASN A 112 -16.01 -1.14 11.75
N GLU A 113 -16.18 0.10 12.22
CA GLU A 113 -17.49 0.56 12.63
C GLU A 113 -18.36 0.51 11.38
N VAL A 114 -18.98 -0.65 11.15
CA VAL A 114 -20.12 -0.76 10.26
C VAL A 114 -21.17 0.18 10.86
N LYS A 115 -21.19 1.43 10.40
CA LYS A 115 -22.35 2.29 10.56
C LYS A 115 -23.48 1.60 9.82
N ARG A 116 -24.26 0.82 10.58
CA ARG A 116 -25.57 0.31 10.21
C ARG A 116 -26.52 1.47 9.95
#